data_AF-A0A7J9J0M3-F1
#
_entry.id   AF-A0A7J9J0M3-F1
#
_cell.length_a   1.000
_cell.length_b   1.000
_cell.length_c   1.000
_cell.angle_alpha   90.00
_cell.angle_beta   90.00
_cell.angle_gamma   90.00
#
_symmetry.space_group_name_H-M   'P 1'
#
loop_
_entity.id
_entity.type
_entity.pdbx_description
1 polymer ?
#
loop_
_entity_poly.entity_id
_entity_poly.type
_entity_poly.pdbx_seq_one_letter_code
_entity_poly.pdbx_strand_id
1 'polypeptide(L)'
;MNILSLQECGRFCFDFPNFNFNVSHHGDYVAIASEPLCLVGLDIVNFMIPEKETVPEYIQNFLSYFSSSEWDRIISVGNNEEVLAEFYRYWCLKEAYVKAIGSGLAYGLHKVEFHHTNWTSISVKVDGVTNQQWRFWLFDLDKGHS
;
A
#
# COMPACT_ATOMS: atom_id res chain seq x y z
N MET A 1 -24.29 5.06 12.10
CA MET A 1 -22.96 5.63 12.43
C MET A 1 -22.60 5.07 13.81
N ASN A 2 -21.80 4.00 13.85
CA ASN A 2 -21.37 3.41 15.12
C ASN A 2 -20.07 4.10 15.53
N ILE A 3 -20.15 4.87 16.61
CA ILE A 3 -18.98 5.48 17.27
C ILE A 3 -18.43 4.40 18.19
N LEU A 4 -17.21 3.92 17.93
CA LEU A 4 -16.49 3.10 18.90
C LEU A 4 -15.96 4.03 20.00
N SER A 5 -16.52 3.95 21.20
CA SER A 5 -15.91 4.57 22.38
C SER A 5 -15.01 3.55 23.06
N LEU A 6 -13.72 3.86 23.21
CA LEU A 6 -12.81 3.07 24.04
C LEU A 6 -13.22 3.26 25.51
N GLN A 7 -13.68 2.18 26.14
CA GLN A 7 -13.93 2.14 27.58
C GLN A 7 -12.60 1.81 28.27
N GLU A 8 -12.16 2.63 29.23
CA GLU A 8 -10.94 2.39 30.01
C GLU A 8 -11.05 1.04 30.75
N CYS A 9 -10.28 0.04 30.32
CA CYS A 9 -10.20 -1.24 30.99
C CYS A 9 -9.20 -1.15 32.16
N GLY A 10 -9.64 -1.49 33.36
CA GLY A 10 -8.89 -1.34 34.59
C GLY A 10 -7.58 -2.14 34.63
N ARG A 11 -6.47 -1.42 34.84
CA ARG A 11 -5.18 -1.86 35.42
C ARG A 11 -4.56 -3.15 34.86
N PHE A 12 -4.04 -3.04 33.64
CA PHE A 12 -2.63 -3.31 33.29
C PHE A 12 -2.26 -2.30 32.21
N CYS A 13 -1.60 -1.20 32.58
CA CYS A 13 -1.19 -0.18 31.62
C CYS A 13 0.08 -0.66 30.91
N PHE A 14 -0.10 -1.45 29.86
CA PHE A 14 0.92 -1.48 28.82
C PHE A 14 0.81 -0.12 28.13
N ASP A 15 1.73 0.79 28.45
CA ASP A 15 1.80 2.08 27.78
C ASP A 15 2.03 1.79 26.28
N PHE A 16 0.99 2.03 25.48
CA PHE A 16 1.06 2.03 24.03
C PHE A 16 1.04 3.49 23.58
N PRO A 17 2.14 4.24 23.79
CA PRO A 17 2.17 5.69 23.66
C PRO A 17 1.85 6.17 22.24
N ASN A 18 1.93 5.27 21.27
CA ASN A 18 1.58 5.53 19.89
C ASN A 18 0.70 4.40 19.31
N PHE A 19 -0.24 3.86 20.10
CA PHE A 19 -1.22 2.93 19.56
C PHE A 19 -1.98 3.59 18.42
N ASN A 20 -1.89 2.99 17.23
CA ASN A 20 -2.63 3.39 16.06
C ASN A 20 -3.04 2.17 15.25
N PHE A 21 -4.03 2.34 14.39
CA PHE A 21 -4.52 1.31 13.51
C PHE A 21 -4.87 1.89 12.15
N ASN A 22 -4.86 1.02 11.14
CA ASN A 22 -5.28 1.34 9.79
C ASN A 22 -6.22 0.24 9.28
N VAL A 23 -7.17 0.64 8.45
CA VAL A 23 -8.19 -0.25 7.87
C VAL A 23 -8.18 -0.07 6.37
N SER A 24 -8.20 -1.19 5.63
CA SER A 24 -8.47 -1.18 4.20
C SER A 24 -9.52 -2.23 3.85
N HIS A 25 -10.20 -2.02 2.74
CA HIS A 25 -11.19 -2.96 2.21
C HIS A 25 -11.25 -2.80 0.70
N HIS A 26 -11.32 -3.93 0.00
CA HIS A 26 -11.56 -3.98 -1.44
C HIS A 26 -11.98 -5.40 -1.81
N GLY A 27 -12.97 -5.53 -2.70
CA GLY A 27 -13.55 -6.83 -3.05
C GLY A 27 -14.21 -7.48 -1.84
N ASP A 28 -13.82 -8.72 -1.56
CA ASP A 28 -14.43 -9.57 -0.53
C ASP A 28 -13.78 -9.43 0.85
N TYR A 29 -12.74 -8.60 0.96
CA TYR A 29 -11.91 -8.53 2.16
C TYR A 29 -11.97 -7.16 2.85
N VAL A 30 -11.94 -7.21 4.18
CA VAL A 30 -11.63 -6.09 5.07
C VAL A 30 -10.42 -6.49 5.89
N ALA A 31 -9.40 -5.63 5.92
CA ALA A 31 -8.16 -5.88 6.64
C ALA A 31 -7.92 -4.75 7.65
N ILE A 32 -7.36 -5.13 8.81
CA ILE A 32 -7.02 -4.21 9.89
C ILE A 32 -5.60 -4.52 10.35
N ALA A 33 -4.78 -3.47 10.48
CA ALA A 33 -3.48 -3.55 11.10
C ALA A 33 -3.40 -2.56 12.26
N SER A 34 -2.72 -2.93 13.35
CA SER A 34 -2.52 -2.08 14.51
C SER A 34 -1.08 -2.18 14.99
N GLU A 35 -0.50 -1.05 15.39
CA GLU A 35 0.84 -0.99 15.94
C GLU A 35 0.84 -0.19 17.26
N PRO A 36 1.46 -0.70 18.33
CA PRO A 36 1.52 -0.02 19.63
C PRO A 36 2.53 1.13 19.68
N LEU A 37 3.52 1.14 18.79
CA LEU A 37 4.69 2.01 18.86
C LEU A 37 5.00 2.73 17.53
N CYS A 38 4.97 2.00 16.42
CA CYS A 38 5.27 2.55 15.09
C CYS A 38 3.99 3.04 14.40
N LEU A 39 4.13 3.91 13.39
CA LEU A 39 3.02 4.18 12.47
C LEU A 39 2.72 2.93 11.64
N VAL A 40 1.44 2.63 11.43
CA VAL A 40 1.01 1.56 10.55
C VAL A 40 0.08 2.08 9.47
N GLY A 41 0.29 1.59 8.25
CA GLY A 41 -0.61 1.76 7.13
C GLY A 41 -0.83 0.42 6.46
N LEU A 42 -2.03 0.20 5.96
CA LEU A 42 -2.46 -1.04 5.36
C LEU A 42 -3.25 -0.71 4.11
N ASP A 43 -2.95 -1.40 3.03
CA ASP A 43 -3.82 -1.42 1.87
C ASP A 43 -4.15 -2.85 1.47
N ILE A 44 -5.29 -3.01 0.80
CA ILE A 44 -5.71 -4.26 0.20
C ILE A 44 -6.35 -3.90 -1.13
N VAL A 45 -5.98 -4.63 -2.18
CA VAL A 45 -6.41 -4.32 -3.52
C VAL A 45 -6.85 -5.58 -4.27
N ASN A 46 -8.01 -5.51 -4.89
CA ASN A 46 -8.49 -6.50 -5.84
C ASN A 46 -8.02 -6.14 -7.26
N PHE A 47 -7.50 -7.12 -8.00
CA PHE A 47 -6.90 -6.98 -9.32
C PHE A 47 -7.94 -6.87 -10.43
N MET A 48 -8.78 -5.83 -10.37
CA MET A 48 -9.91 -5.63 -11.26
C MET A 48 -9.83 -4.26 -11.94
N ILE A 49 -9.96 -4.24 -13.27
CA ILE A 49 -10.12 -3.01 -14.04
C ILE A 49 -11.59 -2.79 -14.45
N PRO A 50 -12.00 -1.55 -14.78
CA PRO A 50 -13.33 -1.31 -15.33
C PRO A 50 -13.59 -2.13 -16.62
N GLU A 51 -14.80 -2.69 -16.77
CA GLU A 51 -15.15 -3.59 -17.89
C GLU A 51 -14.92 -3.01 -19.30
N LYS A 52 -14.84 -1.68 -19.42
CA LYS A 52 -14.72 -0.96 -20.70
C LYS A 52 -13.30 -0.49 -21.02
N GLU A 53 -12.32 -0.88 -20.22
CA GLU A 53 -10.93 -0.45 -20.38
C GLU A 53 -10.02 -1.66 -20.62
N THR A 54 -8.95 -1.46 -21.39
CA THR A 54 -7.85 -2.42 -21.44
C THR A 54 -6.86 -2.14 -20.30
N VAL A 55 -6.07 -3.14 -19.89
CA VAL A 55 -5.04 -2.96 -18.85
C VAL A 55 -4.11 -1.77 -19.16
N PRO A 56 -3.53 -1.63 -20.37
CA PRO A 56 -2.64 -0.49 -20.66
C PRO A 56 -3.34 0.87 -20.54
N GLU A 57 -4.58 0.99 -21.01
CA GLU A 57 -5.34 2.24 -20.91
C GLU A 57 -5.64 2.60 -19.45
N TYR A 58 -6.03 1.60 -18.64
CA TYR A 58 -6.37 1.80 -17.25
C TYR A 58 -5.16 2.25 -16.43
N ILE A 59 -4.04 1.50 -16.49
CA ILE A 59 -2.87 1.82 -15.68
C ILE A 59 -2.25 3.16 -16.06
N GLN A 60 -2.37 3.57 -17.34
CA GLN A 60 -1.84 4.84 -17.84
C GLN A 60 -2.39 6.04 -17.07
N ASN A 61 -3.62 5.95 -16.54
CA ASN A 61 -4.23 6.98 -15.70
C ASN A 61 -3.46 7.24 -14.39
N PHE A 62 -2.61 6.30 -13.97
CA PHE A 62 -1.85 6.36 -12.73
C PHE A 62 -0.37 6.69 -12.93
N LEU A 63 0.08 6.88 -14.18
CA LEU A 63 1.50 7.11 -14.52
C LEU A 63 2.15 8.18 -13.62
N SER A 64 1.46 9.28 -13.34
CA SER A 64 1.99 10.39 -12.53
C SER A 64 2.25 10.06 -11.06
N TYR A 65 1.83 8.90 -10.57
CA TYR A 65 2.06 8.45 -9.19
C TYR A 65 3.30 7.56 -9.05
N PHE A 66 3.88 7.13 -10.16
CA PHE A 66 5.07 6.26 -10.18
C PHE A 66 6.31 7.04 -10.61
N SER A 67 7.46 6.62 -10.10
CA SER A 67 8.75 7.00 -10.67
C SER A 67 8.93 6.32 -12.04
N SER A 68 9.82 6.85 -12.88
CA SER A 68 10.16 6.20 -14.15
C SER A 68 10.70 4.78 -13.95
N SER A 69 11.50 4.54 -12.90
CA SER A 69 12.02 3.21 -12.59
C SER A 69 10.93 2.21 -12.22
N GLU A 70 9.95 2.60 -11.41
CA GLU A 70 8.81 1.74 -11.07
C GLU A 70 7.95 1.48 -12.30
N TRP A 71 7.67 2.52 -13.09
CA TRP A 71 6.86 2.41 -14.28
C TRP A 71 7.46 1.46 -15.31
N ASP A 72 8.77 1.59 -15.59
CA ASP A 72 9.50 0.70 -16.49
C ASP A 72 9.44 -0.76 -16.03
N ARG A 73 9.51 -1.00 -14.70
CA ARG A 73 9.34 -2.35 -14.14
C ARG A 73 7.92 -2.86 -14.37
N ILE A 74 6.91 -2.07 -14.04
CA ILE A 74 5.48 -2.44 -14.19
C ILE A 74 5.18 -2.87 -15.64
N ILE A 75 5.61 -2.09 -16.63
CA ILE A 75 5.26 -2.36 -18.03
C ILE A 75 6.12 -3.44 -18.70
N SER A 76 7.20 -3.90 -18.06
CA SER A 76 8.17 -4.85 -18.65
C SER A 76 8.02 -6.30 -18.18
N VAL A 77 7.13 -6.58 -17.21
CA VAL A 77 7.02 -7.91 -16.59
C VAL A 77 6.46 -9.01 -17.51
N GLY A 78 5.78 -8.65 -18.60
CA GLY A 78 5.30 -9.62 -19.59
C GLY A 78 3.92 -9.30 -20.15
N ASN A 79 2.95 -10.16 -19.87
CA ASN A 79 1.59 -10.04 -20.40
C ASN A 79 0.70 -9.10 -19.56
N ASN A 80 -0.50 -8.76 -20.05
CA ASN A 80 -1.40 -7.81 -19.39
C ASN A 80 -1.81 -8.22 -17.95
N GLU A 81 -1.98 -9.50 -17.65
CA GLU A 81 -2.31 -9.95 -16.29
C GLU A 81 -1.12 -9.73 -15.33
N GLU A 82 0.09 -10.04 -15.80
CA GLU A 82 1.32 -9.81 -15.04
C GLU A 82 1.57 -8.31 -14.80
N VAL A 83 1.37 -7.49 -15.84
CA VAL A 83 1.46 -6.03 -15.74
C VAL A 83 0.46 -5.48 -14.73
N LEU A 84 -0.78 -5.95 -14.76
CA LEU A 84 -1.83 -5.52 -13.83
C LEU A 84 -1.49 -5.90 -12.38
N ALA A 85 -1.04 -7.13 -12.16
CA ALA A 85 -0.62 -7.59 -10.85
C ALA A 85 0.57 -6.77 -10.32
N GLU A 86 1.59 -6.53 -11.15
CA GLU A 86 2.76 -5.74 -10.74
C GLU A 86 2.39 -4.28 -10.45
N PHE A 87 1.52 -3.68 -11.27
CA PHE A 87 0.95 -2.35 -11.01
C PHE A 87 0.29 -2.30 -9.62
N TYR A 88 -0.58 -3.25 -9.30
CA TYR A 88 -1.29 -3.27 -8.03
C TYR A 88 -0.39 -3.51 -6.83
N ARG A 89 0.69 -4.29 -6.97
CA ARG A 89 1.69 -4.45 -5.90
C ARG A 89 2.37 -3.13 -5.55
N TYR A 90 2.81 -2.37 -6.55
CA TYR A 90 3.37 -1.03 -6.31
C TYR A 90 2.31 -0.07 -5.77
N TRP A 91 1.09 -0.10 -6.30
CA TRP A 91 -0.01 0.74 -5.86
C TRP A 91 -0.35 0.49 -4.38
N CYS A 92 -0.50 -0.77 -3.98
CA CYS A 92 -0.77 -1.19 -2.60
C CYS A 92 0.30 -0.67 -1.63
N LEU A 93 1.59 -0.77 -2.00
CA LEU A 93 2.68 -0.23 -1.18
C LEU A 93 2.63 1.30 -1.04
N LYS A 94 2.33 2.02 -2.13
CA LYS A 94 2.19 3.48 -2.10
C LYS A 94 1.00 3.92 -1.24
N GLU A 95 -0.15 3.27 -1.38
CA GLU A 95 -1.34 3.56 -0.58
C GLU A 95 -1.11 3.23 0.90
N ALA A 96 -0.49 2.08 1.21
CA ALA A 96 -0.14 1.72 2.58
C ALA A 96 0.80 2.75 3.20
N TYR A 97 1.80 3.23 2.46
CA TYR A 97 2.70 4.30 2.92
C TYR A 97 1.95 5.61 3.20
N VAL A 98 1.12 6.07 2.26
CA VAL A 98 0.33 7.31 2.41
C VAL A 98 -0.65 7.22 3.57
N LYS A 99 -1.29 6.06 3.75
CA LYS A 99 -2.18 5.78 4.87
C LYS A 99 -1.45 5.81 6.20
N ALA A 100 -0.22 5.28 6.27
CA ALA A 100 0.59 5.30 7.49
C ALA A 100 0.96 6.73 7.92
N ILE A 101 1.27 7.62 6.96
CA ILE A 101 1.64 9.01 7.26
C ILE A 101 0.43 9.95 7.38
N GLY A 102 -0.75 9.53 6.94
CA GLY A 102 -2.00 10.29 7.05
C GLY A 102 -2.12 11.50 6.10
N SER A 103 -1.35 11.53 5.01
CA SER A 103 -1.30 12.69 4.09
C SER A 103 -2.39 12.70 3.00
N GLY A 104 -3.02 11.55 2.74
CA GLY A 104 -3.88 11.35 1.57
C GLY A 104 -3.13 11.43 0.24
N LEU A 105 -3.87 11.24 -0.86
CA LEU A 105 -3.34 11.19 -2.26
C LEU A 105 -2.70 12.51 -2.75
N ALA A 106 -2.86 13.61 -2.02
CA ALA A 106 -2.20 14.89 -2.35
C ALA A 106 -0.68 14.86 -2.11
N TYR A 107 -0.17 13.79 -1.50
CA TYR A 107 1.26 13.55 -1.36
C TYR A 107 1.87 13.24 -2.72
N GLY A 108 3.03 13.81 -3.03
CA GLY A 108 3.73 13.57 -4.29
C GLY A 108 4.23 12.14 -4.40
N LEU A 109 3.34 11.19 -4.71
CA LEU A 109 3.61 9.74 -4.75
C LEU A 109 4.72 9.36 -5.74
N HIS A 110 4.96 10.17 -6.78
CA HIS A 110 6.10 10.01 -7.68
C HIS A 110 7.46 10.15 -6.97
N LYS A 111 7.51 10.77 -5.78
CA LYS A 111 8.72 10.92 -4.96
C LYS A 111 8.97 9.72 -4.03
N VAL A 112 7.97 8.86 -3.86
CA VAL A 112 8.03 7.65 -3.03
C VAL A 112 8.31 6.48 -3.97
N GLU A 113 9.58 6.11 -4.09
CA GLU A 113 10.03 5.08 -5.02
C GLU A 113 10.33 3.78 -4.26
N PHE A 114 9.62 2.71 -4.59
CA PHE A 114 9.83 1.39 -4.02
C PHE A 114 10.88 0.59 -4.80
N HIS A 115 11.70 -0.14 -4.06
CA HIS A 115 12.63 -1.11 -4.59
C HIS A 115 12.43 -2.44 -3.88
N HIS A 116 12.57 -3.53 -4.62
CA HIS A 116 12.38 -4.88 -4.11
C HIS A 116 13.35 -5.86 -4.75
N THR A 117 13.63 -6.95 -4.03
CA THR A 117 14.13 -8.20 -4.61
C THR A 117 13.03 -9.24 -4.47
N ASN A 118 12.43 -9.66 -5.59
CA ASN A 118 11.32 -10.63 -5.65
C ASN A 118 10.20 -10.37 -4.64
N TRP A 119 9.89 -9.10 -4.37
CA TRP A 119 8.84 -8.69 -3.41
C TRP A 119 9.04 -9.15 -1.95
N THR A 120 10.24 -9.65 -1.60
CA THR A 120 10.56 -10.12 -0.24
C THR A 120 11.43 -9.14 0.53
N SER A 121 12.34 -8.44 -0.16
CA SER A 121 13.20 -7.42 0.42
C SER A 121 12.80 -6.06 -0.11
N ILE A 122 11.78 -5.45 0.50
CA ILE A 122 11.18 -4.19 0.04
C ILE A 122 11.80 -3.02 0.81
N SER A 123 12.17 -1.96 0.09
CA SER A 123 12.68 -0.71 0.63
C SER A 123 12.08 0.47 -0.11
N VAL A 124 12.11 1.64 0.52
CA VAL A 124 11.56 2.87 -0.06
C VAL A 124 12.63 3.96 -0.10
N LYS A 125 12.62 4.73 -1.19
CA LYS A 125 13.28 6.04 -1.27
C LYS A 125 12.23 7.13 -1.28
N VAL A 126 12.47 8.17 -0.50
CA VAL A 126 11.64 9.38 -0.51
C VAL A 126 12.51 10.54 -0.95
N ASP A 127 12.12 11.23 -2.02
CA ASP A 127 12.92 12.29 -2.65
C ASP A 127 14.36 11.80 -2.99
N GLY A 128 14.46 10.56 -3.49
CA GLY A 128 15.72 9.93 -3.90
C GLY A 128 16.60 9.41 -2.74
N VAL A 129 16.20 9.60 -1.48
CA VAL A 129 16.96 9.15 -0.30
C VAL A 129 16.31 7.91 0.29
N THR A 130 17.09 6.85 0.48
CA THR A 130 16.62 5.61 1.13
C THR A 130 16.17 5.89 2.56
N ASN A 131 14.94 5.52 2.89
CA ASN A 131 14.41 5.64 4.25
C ASN A 131 14.34 4.27 4.93
N GLN A 132 15.27 4.02 5.85
CA GLN A 132 15.39 2.76 6.58
C GLN A 132 14.43 2.63 7.78
N GLN A 133 13.70 3.69 8.13
CA GLN A 133 12.73 3.65 9.22
C GLN A 133 11.45 2.91 8.83
N TRP A 134 11.17 2.82 7.53
CA TRP A 134 10.02 2.10 7.00
C TRP A 134 10.36 0.66 6.69
N ARG A 135 9.44 -0.23 7.04
CA ARG A 135 9.47 -1.64 6.70
C ARG A 135 8.16 -2.00 6.03
N PHE A 136 8.23 -2.86 5.02
CA PHE A 136 7.09 -3.23 4.19
C PHE A 136 7.01 -4.73 4.06
N TRP A 137 5.78 -5.22 4.05
CA TRP A 137 5.45 -6.60 3.76
C TRP A 137 4.32 -6.58 2.74
N LEU A 138 4.39 -7.51 1.81
CA LEU A 138 3.40 -7.70 0.76
C LEU A 138 2.94 -9.16 0.83
N PHE A 139 1.63 -9.37 0.82
CA PHE A 139 1.03 -10.69 0.96
C PHE A 139 -0.05 -10.87 -0.10
N ASP A 140 0.11 -11.90 -0.93
CA ASP A 140 -0.98 -12.31 -1.82
C ASP A 140 -1.96 -13.18 -0.99
N LEU A 141 -3.19 -12.71 -0.82
CA LEU A 141 -4.23 -13.42 -0.05
C LEU A 141 -4.89 -14.52 -0.88
N ASP A 142 -5.08 -14.23 -2.17
CA ASP A 142 -5.55 -15.16 -3.19
C ASP A 142 -5.01 -14.73 -4.57
N LYS A 143 -5.62 -15.20 -5.67
CA LYS A 143 -5.18 -14.84 -7.02
C LYS A 143 -5.56 -13.42 -7.45
N GLY A 144 -6.52 -12.80 -6.77
CA GLY A 144 -7.06 -11.48 -7.10
C GLY A 144 -6.76 -10.42 -6.03
N HIS A 145 -6.28 -10.78 -4.84
CA HIS A 145 -6.08 -9.83 -3.75
C HIS A 145 -4.64 -9.84 -3.22
N SER A 146 -4.09 -8.63 -3.06
CA SER A 146 -2.80 -8.35 -2.37
C SER A 146 -2.89 -7.16 -1.43
#